data_AF-A0A3B8Y6U2-F1
#
_entry.id   AF-A0A3B8Y6U2-F1
#
_cell.length_a   1.000
_cell.length_b   1.000
_cell.length_c   1.000
_cell.angle_alpha   90.00
_cell.angle_beta   90.00
_cell.angle_gamma   90.00
#
_symmetry.space_group_name_H-M   'P 1'
#
loop_
_entity.id
_entity.type
_entity.pdbx_description
1 polymer ?
#
loop_
_entity_poly.entity_id
_entity_poly.type
_entity_poly.pdbx_seq_one_letter_code
_entity_poly.pdbx_strand_id
1 'polypeptide(L)'
;MDEQRTQAYLNLINQLLTCNQGDEPQVLQENQELLDKGLIEVMIAVAQQLEEAGRENKAQFLMNIAQQLAQALGLLENDTRPTENTFQDSLNLLMYALRRVSQNPNYLDFLIETLQKISKNPNPQVIYPFLAQNLDKLDDNLRRMFLSWAMNTIFLAQANTKKQEAEYIADVIVKFSDLMAQFPLGNIAMNQEIAITGYEIALRVFTFEAFPQKWAMTQNNLAAAYLERIRGD
;
A
#
# COMPACT_ATOMS: atom_id res chain seq x y z
N MET A 1 18.20 15.30 -0.21
CA MET A 1 17.83 15.66 -1.60
C MET A 1 18.26 17.11 -1.78
N ASP A 2 18.93 17.44 -2.88
CA ASP A 2 19.39 18.81 -3.14
C ASP A 2 18.18 19.73 -3.36
N GLU A 3 18.09 20.81 -2.59
CA GLU A 3 16.93 21.72 -2.57
C GLU A 3 16.69 22.34 -3.96
N GLN A 4 17.76 22.56 -4.74
CA GLN A 4 17.68 23.01 -6.12
C GLN A 4 17.03 21.97 -7.04
N ARG A 5 17.33 20.68 -6.82
CA ARG A 5 16.78 19.59 -7.63
C ARG A 5 15.30 19.36 -7.34
N THR A 6 14.90 19.45 -6.07
CA THR A 6 13.48 19.43 -5.69
C THR A 6 12.70 20.56 -6.33
N GLN A 7 13.26 21.78 -6.36
CA GLN A 7 12.61 22.92 -7.01
C GLN A 7 12.48 22.73 -8.53
N ALA A 8 13.48 22.14 -9.18
CA ALA A 8 13.41 21.79 -10.61
C ALA A 8 12.28 20.79 -10.88
N TYR A 9 12.12 19.76 -10.04
CA TYR A 9 10.99 18.83 -10.14
C TYR A 9 9.65 19.52 -9.98
N LEU A 10 9.48 20.40 -8.98
CA LEU A 10 8.24 21.15 -8.78
C LEU A 10 7.90 22.05 -9.97
N ASN A 11 8.90 22.69 -10.58
CA ASN A 11 8.71 23.51 -11.77
C ASN A 11 8.21 22.67 -12.95
N LEU A 12 8.83 21.52 -13.20
CA LEU A 12 8.41 20.58 -14.24
C LEU A 12 6.98 20.07 -13.99
N ILE A 13 6.67 19.67 -12.75
CA ILE A 13 5.33 19.23 -12.38
C ILE A 13 4.30 20.34 -12.64
N ASN A 14 4.61 21.58 -12.27
CA ASN A 14 3.70 22.69 -12.53
C ASN A 14 3.51 22.94 -14.04
N GLN A 15 4.56 22.80 -14.85
CA GLN A 15 4.45 22.85 -16.32
C GLN A 15 3.53 21.75 -16.84
N LEU A 16 3.68 20.50 -16.40
CA LEU A 16 2.80 19.39 -16.80
C LEU A 16 1.34 19.61 -16.39
N LEU A 17 1.09 20.22 -15.23
CA LEU A 17 -0.26 20.51 -14.74
C LEU A 17 -0.95 21.72 -15.39
N THR A 18 -0.21 22.47 -16.20
CA THR A 18 -0.67 23.72 -16.84
C THR A 18 -0.47 23.77 -18.36
N CYS A 19 0.27 22.83 -18.95
CA CYS A 19 0.41 22.72 -20.40
C CYS A 19 -0.92 22.35 -21.08
N ASN A 20 -0.99 22.55 -22.40
CA ASN A 20 -2.17 22.11 -23.13
C ASN A 20 -2.19 20.59 -23.22
N GLN A 21 -3.39 20.03 -23.33
CA GLN A 21 -3.58 18.61 -23.52
C GLN A 21 -2.90 18.16 -24.82
N GLY A 22 -1.98 17.20 -24.73
CA GLY A 22 -1.19 16.68 -25.85
C GLY A 22 0.25 17.20 -25.90
N ASP A 23 0.59 18.26 -25.16
CA ASP A 23 1.95 18.82 -25.10
C ASP A 23 2.83 18.09 -24.07
N GLU A 24 2.28 17.21 -23.24
CA GLU A 24 2.98 16.53 -22.15
C GLU A 24 4.23 15.77 -22.61
N PRO A 25 4.20 14.99 -23.71
CA PRO A 25 5.39 14.29 -24.19
C PRO A 25 6.54 15.23 -24.56
N GLN A 26 6.22 16.41 -25.11
CA GLN A 26 7.22 17.42 -25.45
C GLN A 26 7.82 18.03 -24.18
N VAL A 27 6.99 18.38 -23.19
CA VAL A 27 7.46 18.91 -21.89
C VAL A 27 8.40 17.91 -21.21
N LEU A 28 8.06 16.61 -21.21
CA LEU A 28 8.93 15.57 -20.67
C LEU A 28 10.24 15.43 -21.47
N GLN A 29 10.16 15.51 -22.81
CA GLN A 29 11.33 15.43 -23.68
C GLN A 29 12.31 16.60 -23.48
N GLU A 30 11.81 17.80 -23.21
CA GLU A 30 12.63 18.99 -22.94
C GLU A 30 13.33 18.93 -21.57
N ASN A 31 12.88 18.06 -20.67
CA ASN A 31 13.38 17.94 -19.29
C ASN A 31 13.94 16.53 -18.99
N GLN A 32 14.55 15.88 -19.98
CA GLN A 32 15.03 14.50 -19.87
C GLN A 32 16.01 14.27 -18.70
N GLU A 33 16.82 15.26 -18.33
CA GLU A 33 17.76 15.16 -17.21
C GLU A 33 17.09 15.10 -15.83
N LEU A 34 15.81 15.48 -15.75
CA LEU A 34 14.99 15.41 -14.54
C LEU A 34 14.19 14.11 -14.45
N LEU A 35 14.11 13.32 -15.52
CA LEU A 35 13.29 12.10 -15.60
C LEU A 35 13.94 10.93 -14.85
N ASP A 36 13.92 11.01 -13.52
CA ASP A 36 14.52 10.01 -12.63
C ASP A 36 13.57 9.61 -11.49
N LYS A 37 14.09 8.71 -10.63
CA LYS A 37 13.41 8.27 -9.41
C LYS A 37 12.98 9.41 -8.49
N GLY A 38 13.75 10.49 -8.41
CA GLY A 38 13.44 11.64 -7.56
C GLY A 38 12.23 12.40 -8.05
N LEU A 39 12.09 12.62 -9.35
CA LEU A 39 10.91 13.27 -9.94
C LEU A 39 9.63 12.48 -9.64
N ILE A 40 9.67 11.16 -9.78
CA ILE A 40 8.52 10.28 -9.47
C ILE A 40 8.03 10.51 -8.03
N GLU A 41 8.94 10.62 -7.07
CA GLU A 41 8.57 10.82 -5.66
C GLU A 41 7.92 12.17 -5.40
N VAL A 42 8.44 13.22 -6.02
CA VAL A 42 7.83 14.55 -5.91
C VAL A 42 6.48 14.57 -6.62
N MET A 43 6.33 13.89 -7.75
CA MET A 43 5.04 13.73 -8.43
C MET A 43 3.99 13.05 -7.54
N ILE A 44 4.36 11.98 -6.84
CA ILE A 44 3.46 11.28 -5.90
C ILE A 44 3.06 12.21 -4.75
N ALA A 45 4.02 12.91 -4.15
CA ALA A 45 3.76 13.82 -3.04
C ALA A 45 2.82 14.97 -3.45
N VAL A 46 3.04 15.56 -4.62
CA VAL A 46 2.17 16.62 -5.16
C VAL A 46 0.79 16.07 -5.53
N ALA A 47 0.70 14.85 -6.07
CA ALA A 47 -0.57 14.22 -6.38
C ALA A 47 -1.42 14.03 -5.11
N GLN A 48 -0.80 13.57 -4.02
CA GLN A 48 -1.46 13.42 -2.73
C GLN A 48 -1.98 14.77 -2.19
N GLN A 49 -1.19 15.84 -2.28
CA GLN A 49 -1.64 17.19 -1.89
C GLN A 49 -2.80 17.70 -2.76
N LEU A 50 -2.79 17.39 -4.06
CA LEU A 50 -3.88 17.76 -4.97
C LEU A 50 -5.16 17.02 -4.62
N GLU A 51 -5.08 15.74 -4.24
CA GLU A 51 -6.22 14.94 -3.79
C GLU A 51 -6.80 15.49 -2.49
N GLU A 52 -5.95 15.79 -1.49
CA GLU A 52 -6.37 16.44 -0.23
C GLU A 52 -7.04 17.81 -0.46
N ALA A 53 -6.65 18.52 -1.54
CA ALA A 53 -7.25 19.78 -1.96
C ALA A 53 -8.49 19.62 -2.87
N GLY A 54 -8.99 18.39 -3.07
CA GLY A 54 -10.16 18.09 -3.90
C GLY A 54 -9.93 18.22 -5.41
N ARG A 55 -8.68 18.20 -5.87
CA ARG A 55 -8.29 18.29 -7.29
C ARG A 55 -7.95 16.91 -7.86
N GLU A 56 -8.87 15.97 -7.70
CA GLU A 56 -8.72 14.55 -8.07
C GLU A 56 -8.25 14.35 -9.53
N ASN A 57 -8.81 15.07 -10.50
CA ASN A 57 -8.42 14.94 -11.91
C ASN A 57 -6.92 15.27 -12.14
N LYS A 58 -6.39 16.26 -11.42
CA LYS A 58 -4.98 16.64 -11.53
C LYS A 58 -4.07 15.67 -10.78
N ALA A 59 -4.52 15.18 -9.62
CA ALA A 59 -3.83 14.14 -8.87
C ALA A 59 -3.69 12.88 -9.74
N GLN A 60 -4.80 12.42 -10.32
CA GLN A 60 -4.82 11.24 -11.19
C GLN A 60 -3.92 11.43 -12.42
N PHE A 61 -4.01 12.57 -13.11
CA PHE A 61 -3.12 12.87 -14.22
C PHE A 61 -1.64 12.75 -13.84
N LEU A 62 -1.25 13.34 -12.71
CA LEU A 62 0.13 13.33 -12.24
C LEU A 62 0.61 11.91 -11.87
N MET A 63 -0.27 11.10 -11.26
CA MET A 63 -0.01 9.70 -10.96
C MET A 63 0.19 8.86 -12.23
N ASN A 64 -0.55 9.15 -13.31
CA ASN A 64 -0.40 8.44 -14.58
C ASN A 64 0.98 8.70 -15.21
N ILE A 65 1.45 9.94 -15.19
CA ILE A 65 2.78 10.28 -15.69
C ILE A 65 3.86 9.64 -14.81
N ALA A 66 3.71 9.71 -13.48
CA ALA A 66 4.65 9.08 -12.55
C ALA A 66 4.76 7.57 -12.80
N GLN A 67 3.64 6.89 -13.08
CA GLN A 67 3.60 5.48 -13.43
C GLN A 67 4.29 5.18 -14.77
N GLN A 68 3.98 5.93 -15.83
CA GLN A 68 4.63 5.76 -17.15
C GLN A 68 6.14 5.94 -17.04
N LEU A 69 6.59 6.93 -16.26
CA LEU A 69 7.99 7.16 -16.00
C LEU A 69 8.61 6.01 -15.20
N ALA A 70 7.92 5.49 -14.18
CA ALA A 70 8.38 4.33 -13.41
C ALA A 70 8.55 3.08 -14.28
N GLN A 71 7.64 2.84 -15.23
CA GLN A 71 7.76 1.76 -16.22
C GLN A 71 8.95 1.99 -17.15
N ALA A 72 9.11 3.20 -17.69
CA ALA A 72 10.22 3.55 -18.58
C ALA A 72 11.59 3.38 -17.91
N LEU A 73 11.66 3.62 -16.59
CA LEU A 73 12.86 3.42 -15.77
C LEU A 73 13.04 1.96 -15.29
N GLY A 74 12.15 1.03 -15.66
CA GLY A 74 12.22 -0.37 -15.24
C GLY A 74 11.98 -0.60 -13.74
N LEU A 75 11.29 0.33 -13.07
CA LEU A 75 11.00 0.28 -11.63
C LEU A 75 9.74 -0.53 -11.30
N LEU A 76 8.93 -0.85 -12.32
CA LEU A 76 7.76 -1.70 -12.24
C LEU A 76 8.02 -2.96 -13.09
N GLU A 77 7.71 -4.15 -12.57
CA GLU A 77 7.86 -5.40 -13.33
C GLU A 77 6.96 -5.37 -14.57
N ASN A 78 7.51 -5.77 -15.72
CA ASN A 78 6.80 -5.88 -16.99
C ASN A 78 5.82 -7.07 -16.95
N ASP A 79 4.64 -6.89 -16.37
CA ASP A 79 3.49 -7.75 -16.70
C ASP A 79 2.56 -6.99 -17.63
N THR A 80 2.53 -7.43 -18.88
CA THR A 80 1.95 -6.74 -20.04
C THR A 80 0.44 -6.58 -19.92
N ARG A 81 -0.03 -5.32 -19.92
CA ARG A 81 -1.10 -4.77 -20.78
C ARG A 81 -1.27 -3.26 -20.53
N PRO A 82 -1.38 -2.41 -21.56
CA PRO A 82 -1.84 -1.03 -21.38
C PRO A 82 -3.35 -1.06 -21.19
N THR A 83 -3.82 -1.12 -19.96
CA THR A 83 -5.24 -1.00 -19.63
C THR A 83 -5.35 -0.18 -18.36
N GLU A 84 -6.13 0.91 -18.44
CA GLU A 84 -6.65 1.76 -17.35
C GLU A 84 -5.94 1.63 -16.00
N ASN A 85 -5.21 2.67 -15.56
CA ASN A 85 -4.57 2.79 -14.24
C ASN A 85 -5.16 1.84 -13.20
N THR A 86 -4.60 0.64 -13.12
CA THR A 86 -5.23 -0.41 -12.33
C THR A 86 -4.93 -0.15 -10.87
N PHE A 87 -5.79 -0.60 -9.96
CA PHE A 87 -5.51 -0.61 -8.53
C PHE A 87 -4.08 -1.08 -8.21
N GLN A 88 -3.64 -2.11 -8.93
CA GLN A 88 -2.35 -2.74 -8.75
C GLN A 88 -1.20 -1.78 -9.10
N ASP A 89 -1.38 -0.90 -10.07
CA ASP A 89 -0.38 0.09 -10.45
C ASP A 89 -0.24 1.20 -9.39
N SER A 90 -1.37 1.71 -8.90
CA SER A 90 -1.39 2.67 -7.79
C SER A 90 -0.79 2.07 -6.52
N LEU A 91 -1.08 0.78 -6.24
CA LEU A 91 -0.44 0.05 -5.16
C LEU A 91 1.07 -0.07 -5.37
N ASN A 92 1.53 -0.44 -6.56
CA ASN A 92 2.96 -0.59 -6.83
C ASN A 92 3.72 0.74 -6.66
N LEU A 93 3.11 1.84 -7.09
CA LEU A 93 3.68 3.19 -6.94
C LEU A 93 3.71 3.63 -5.46
N LEU A 94 2.63 3.39 -4.72
CA LEU A 94 2.60 3.58 -3.27
C LEU A 94 3.68 2.74 -2.59
N MET A 95 3.84 1.49 -3.01
CA MET A 95 4.84 0.59 -2.45
C MET A 95 6.26 1.08 -2.65
N TYR A 96 6.54 1.60 -3.84
CA TYR A 96 7.81 2.22 -4.15
C TYR A 96 8.09 3.46 -3.29
N ALA A 97 7.10 4.34 -3.11
CA ALA A 97 7.22 5.53 -2.27
C ALA A 97 7.40 5.16 -0.79
N LEU A 98 6.59 4.23 -0.27
CA LEU A 98 6.70 3.72 1.10
C LEU A 98 8.07 3.09 1.38
N ARG A 99 8.65 2.39 0.39
CA ARG A 99 10.01 1.82 0.53
C ARG A 99 11.10 2.87 0.69
N ARG A 100 10.90 4.07 0.12
CA ARG A 100 11.86 5.19 0.22
C ARG A 100 11.78 5.93 1.54
N VAL A 101 10.58 6.05 2.11
CA VAL A 101 10.37 6.76 3.38
C VAL A 101 10.35 5.82 4.59
N SER A 102 10.25 4.51 4.38
CA SER A 102 10.31 3.51 5.44
C SER A 102 11.68 3.52 6.11
N GLN A 103 11.67 3.70 7.43
CA GLN A 103 12.86 3.56 8.27
C GLN A 103 13.39 2.11 8.30
N ASN A 104 12.59 1.13 7.85
CA ASN A 104 12.89 -0.29 7.86
C ASN A 104 12.38 -0.99 6.57
N PRO A 105 13.03 -0.80 5.42
CA PRO A 105 12.55 -1.31 4.12
C PRO A 105 12.42 -2.83 4.08
N ASN A 106 13.25 -3.58 4.81
CA ASN A 106 13.19 -5.04 4.89
C ASN A 106 11.85 -5.56 5.47
N TYR A 107 11.25 -4.81 6.41
CA TYR A 107 9.95 -5.17 6.98
C TYR A 107 8.81 -4.93 6.00
N LEU A 108 8.91 -3.84 5.22
CA LEU A 108 7.93 -3.53 4.18
C LEU A 108 7.98 -4.59 3.07
N ASP A 109 9.18 -4.94 2.60
CA ASP A 109 9.36 -5.97 1.57
C ASP A 109 8.78 -7.32 2.03
N PHE A 110 9.09 -7.73 3.27
CA PHE A 110 8.52 -8.94 3.87
C PHE A 110 6.99 -8.90 3.99
N LEU A 111 6.43 -7.78 4.47
CA LEU A 111 4.98 -7.62 4.61
C LEU A 111 4.30 -7.79 3.24
N ILE A 112 4.80 -7.12 2.20
CA ILE A 112 4.18 -7.18 0.88
C ILE A 112 4.29 -8.56 0.26
N GLU A 113 5.46 -9.19 0.35
CA GLU A 113 5.61 -10.54 -0.17
C GLU A 113 4.63 -11.49 0.55
N THR A 114 4.44 -11.33 1.86
CA THR A 114 3.46 -12.09 2.65
C THR A 114 2.04 -11.88 2.11
N LEU A 115 1.59 -10.62 2.01
CA LEU A 115 0.23 -10.30 1.59
C LEU A 115 -0.04 -10.72 0.13
N GLN A 116 0.95 -10.61 -0.76
CA GLN A 116 0.87 -11.10 -2.13
C GLN A 116 0.78 -12.63 -2.21
N LYS A 117 1.51 -13.37 -1.37
CA LYS A 117 1.36 -14.83 -1.31
C LYS A 117 -0.04 -15.21 -0.82
N ILE A 118 -0.55 -14.52 0.20
CA ILE A 118 -1.90 -14.75 0.75
C ILE A 118 -2.99 -14.44 -0.27
N SER A 119 -2.85 -13.34 -1.02
CA SER A 119 -3.84 -12.97 -2.04
C SER A 119 -3.93 -13.99 -3.16
N LYS A 120 -2.83 -14.66 -3.50
CA LYS A 120 -2.76 -15.77 -4.46
C LYS A 120 -3.28 -17.09 -3.87
N ASN A 121 -2.84 -17.43 -2.65
CA ASN A 121 -3.23 -18.66 -1.97
C ASN A 121 -3.05 -18.54 -0.45
N PRO A 122 -4.13 -18.32 0.32
CA PRO A 122 -4.05 -18.12 1.77
C PRO A 122 -3.91 -19.45 2.54
N ASN A 123 -3.67 -20.59 1.86
CA ASN A 123 -3.55 -21.88 2.53
C ASN A 123 -2.36 -21.88 3.53
N PRO A 124 -2.58 -22.21 4.81
CA PRO A 124 -1.52 -22.30 5.82
C PRO A 124 -0.32 -23.14 5.40
N GLN A 125 -0.52 -24.23 4.64
CA GLN A 125 0.57 -25.09 4.16
C GLN A 125 1.54 -24.36 3.20
N VAL A 126 1.06 -23.30 2.54
CA VAL A 126 1.87 -22.46 1.64
C VAL A 126 2.50 -21.30 2.41
N ILE A 127 1.75 -20.69 3.32
CA ILE A 127 2.18 -19.45 3.99
C ILE A 127 3.09 -19.73 5.20
N TYR A 128 2.78 -20.74 6.01
CA TYR A 128 3.52 -21.01 7.26
C TYR A 128 5.01 -21.30 7.03
N PRO A 129 5.44 -22.05 5.99
CA PRO A 129 6.86 -22.22 5.72
C PRO A 129 7.60 -20.89 5.46
N PHE A 130 6.95 -19.93 4.80
CA PHE A 130 7.53 -18.62 4.54
C PHE A 130 7.63 -17.78 5.82
N LEU A 131 6.59 -17.77 6.66
CA LEU A 131 6.62 -17.11 7.96
C LEU A 131 7.68 -17.73 8.88
N ALA A 132 7.81 -19.06 8.88
CA ALA A 132 8.79 -19.79 9.70
C ALA A 132 10.25 -19.47 9.32
N GLN A 133 10.52 -19.05 8.09
CA GLN A 133 11.84 -18.59 7.66
C GLN A 133 12.14 -17.13 8.06
N ASN A 134 11.12 -16.39 8.51
CA ASN A 134 11.19 -14.96 8.79
C ASN A 134 10.67 -14.64 10.20
N LEU A 135 10.87 -15.56 11.16
CA LEU A 135 10.42 -15.37 12.55
C LEU A 135 11.03 -14.13 13.20
N ASP A 136 12.23 -13.72 12.77
CA ASP A 136 12.92 -12.50 13.20
C ASP A 136 12.13 -11.23 12.89
N LYS A 137 11.25 -11.27 11.88
CA LYS A 137 10.42 -10.15 11.45
C LYS A 137 9.04 -10.15 12.09
N LEU A 138 8.65 -11.20 12.83
CA LEU A 138 7.33 -11.27 13.48
C LEU A 138 7.36 -10.54 14.84
N ASP A 139 7.62 -9.23 14.78
CA ASP A 139 7.84 -8.36 15.94
C ASP A 139 6.94 -7.09 15.91
N ASP A 140 7.19 -6.17 16.84
CA ASP A 140 6.46 -4.90 16.93
C ASP A 140 6.67 -3.99 15.70
N ASN A 141 7.83 -4.09 15.03
CA ASN A 141 8.13 -3.32 13.84
C ASN A 141 7.25 -3.76 12.68
N LEU A 142 7.03 -5.07 12.52
CA LEU A 142 6.07 -5.57 11.52
C LEU A 142 4.66 -5.09 11.82
N ARG A 143 4.21 -5.15 13.08
CA ARG A 143 2.87 -4.67 13.45
C ARG A 143 2.69 -3.18 13.09
N ARG A 144 3.67 -2.34 13.42
CA ARG A 144 3.64 -0.90 13.07
C ARG A 144 3.67 -0.66 11.57
N MET A 145 4.51 -1.42 10.85
CA MET A 145 4.59 -1.33 9.40
C MET A 145 3.27 -1.74 8.75
N PHE A 146 2.67 -2.83 9.22
CA PHE A 146 1.39 -3.33 8.77
C PHE A 146 0.27 -2.32 9.01
N LEU A 147 0.19 -1.75 10.21
CA LEU A 147 -0.76 -0.69 10.53
C LEU A 147 -0.60 0.53 9.60
N SER A 148 0.63 1.03 9.45
CA SER A 148 0.91 2.19 8.59
C SER A 148 0.54 1.91 7.14
N TRP A 149 1.01 0.79 6.59
CA TRP A 149 0.73 0.39 5.22
C TRP A 149 -0.78 0.27 4.97
N ALA A 150 -1.49 -0.44 5.85
CA ALA A 150 -2.91 -0.71 5.64
C ALA A 150 -3.76 0.55 5.77
N MET A 151 -3.47 1.45 6.72
CA MET A 151 -4.17 2.72 6.84
C MET A 151 -4.02 3.59 5.60
N ASN A 152 -2.79 3.72 5.08
CA ASN A 152 -2.54 4.51 3.87
C ASN A 152 -3.22 3.88 2.64
N THR A 153 -3.13 2.55 2.51
CA THR A 153 -3.69 1.83 1.37
C THR A 153 -5.22 1.86 1.34
N ILE A 154 -5.87 1.66 2.49
CA ILE A 154 -7.32 1.76 2.60
C ILE A 154 -7.79 3.19 2.38
N PHE A 155 -7.09 4.19 2.93
CA PHE A 155 -7.41 5.60 2.72
C PHE A 155 -7.43 5.94 1.22
N LEU A 156 -6.39 5.55 0.49
CA LEU A 156 -6.30 5.78 -0.96
C LEU A 156 -7.39 5.02 -1.74
N ALA A 157 -7.69 3.78 -1.37
CA ALA A 157 -8.75 3.01 -2.02
C ALA A 157 -10.15 3.64 -1.78
N GLN A 158 -10.39 4.18 -0.59
CA GLN A 158 -11.64 4.84 -0.23
C GLN A 158 -11.77 6.24 -0.87
N ALA A 159 -10.69 7.01 -0.95
CA ALA A 159 -10.66 8.35 -1.55
C ALA A 159 -11.01 8.31 -3.06
N ASN A 160 -10.57 7.27 -3.77
CA ASN A 160 -10.91 7.07 -5.19
C ASN A 160 -12.35 6.56 -5.42
N THR A 161 -13.19 6.48 -4.39
CA THR A 161 -14.57 5.95 -4.43
C THR A 161 -14.65 4.47 -4.85
N LYS A 162 -13.53 3.75 -4.79
CA LYS A 162 -13.40 2.36 -5.26
C LYS A 162 -13.68 1.37 -4.14
N LYS A 163 -14.94 1.32 -3.70
CA LYS A 163 -15.40 0.46 -2.58
C LYS A 163 -14.97 -1.01 -2.71
N GLN A 164 -14.93 -1.55 -3.93
CA GLN A 164 -14.50 -2.92 -4.20
C GLN A 164 -13.01 -3.16 -3.91
N GLU A 165 -12.15 -2.17 -4.15
CA GLU A 165 -10.72 -2.27 -3.85
C GLU A 165 -10.47 -2.26 -2.35
N ALA A 166 -11.11 -1.32 -1.63
CA ALA A 166 -11.04 -1.27 -0.17
C ALA A 166 -11.53 -2.58 0.48
N GLU A 167 -12.62 -3.14 -0.04
CA GLU A 167 -13.14 -4.44 0.39
C GLU A 167 -12.14 -5.57 0.16
N TYR A 168 -11.51 -5.61 -1.02
CA TYR A 168 -10.51 -6.61 -1.35
C TYR A 168 -9.28 -6.54 -0.43
N ILE A 169 -8.76 -5.33 -0.18
CA ILE A 169 -7.66 -5.12 0.76
C ILE A 169 -8.04 -5.63 2.15
N ALA A 170 -9.23 -5.27 2.63
CA ALA A 170 -9.72 -5.70 3.94
C ALA A 170 -9.87 -7.24 4.04
N ASP A 171 -10.30 -7.91 2.96
CA ASP A 171 -10.36 -9.38 2.92
C ASP A 171 -8.97 -10.02 3.04
N VAL A 172 -7.95 -9.46 2.37
CA VAL A 172 -6.56 -9.94 2.47
C VAL A 172 -6.01 -9.70 3.87
N ILE A 173 -6.30 -8.55 4.48
CA ILE A 173 -5.94 -8.21 5.86
C ILE A 173 -6.54 -9.21 6.85
N VAL A 174 -7.84 -9.55 6.73
CA VAL A 174 -8.48 -10.55 7.59
C VAL A 174 -7.82 -11.91 7.44
N LYS A 175 -7.55 -12.37 6.22
CA LYS A 175 -6.87 -13.66 5.99
C LYS A 175 -5.46 -13.69 6.59
N PHE A 176 -4.69 -12.61 6.46
CA PHE A 176 -3.40 -12.50 7.12
C PHE A 176 -3.53 -12.55 8.64
N SER A 177 -4.52 -11.85 9.19
CA SER A 177 -4.80 -11.83 10.62
C SER A 177 -5.19 -13.21 11.15
N ASP A 178 -6.04 -13.95 10.43
CA ASP A 178 -6.43 -15.32 10.75
C ASP A 178 -5.21 -16.25 10.78
N LEU A 179 -4.32 -16.13 9.79
CA LEU A 179 -3.07 -16.89 9.71
C LEU A 179 -2.13 -16.55 10.86
N MET A 180 -1.97 -15.27 11.21
CA MET A 180 -1.15 -14.85 12.33
C MET A 180 -1.70 -15.36 13.67
N ALA A 181 -3.01 -15.26 13.89
CA ALA A 181 -3.66 -15.76 15.11
C ALA A 181 -3.48 -17.27 15.31
N GLN A 182 -3.34 -18.03 14.22
CA GLN A 182 -3.19 -19.49 14.25
C GLN A 182 -1.74 -19.96 14.09
N PHE A 183 -0.78 -19.06 13.83
CA PHE A 183 0.60 -19.44 13.55
C PHE A 183 1.35 -19.81 14.84
N PRO A 184 1.79 -21.08 14.99
CA PRO A 184 2.25 -21.59 16.29
C PRO A 184 3.74 -21.34 16.59
N LEU A 185 4.47 -20.67 15.70
CA LEU A 185 5.92 -20.47 15.80
C LEU A 185 6.28 -19.01 16.09
N GLY A 186 7.47 -18.81 16.67
CA GLY A 186 7.99 -17.50 17.01
C GLY A 186 7.36 -16.93 18.27
N ASN A 187 7.18 -15.60 18.31
CA ASN A 187 6.54 -14.92 19.43
C ASN A 187 5.02 -14.96 19.26
N ILE A 188 4.39 -16.00 19.80
CA ILE A 188 2.93 -16.21 19.71
C ILE A 188 2.14 -15.00 20.24
N ALA A 189 2.63 -14.36 21.32
CA ALA A 189 1.99 -13.16 21.85
C ALA A 189 2.02 -12.00 20.84
N MET A 190 3.11 -11.83 20.10
CA MET A 190 3.18 -10.82 19.04
C MET A 190 2.33 -11.20 17.82
N ASN A 191 2.27 -12.47 17.47
CA ASN A 191 1.40 -12.94 16.38
C ASN A 191 -0.07 -12.57 16.65
N GLN A 192 -0.53 -12.71 17.91
CA GLN A 192 -1.86 -12.26 18.31
C GLN A 192 -2.04 -10.74 18.20
N GLU A 193 -1.05 -9.94 18.61
CA GLU A 193 -1.10 -8.47 18.47
C GLU A 193 -1.18 -8.02 17.01
N ILE A 194 -0.49 -8.71 16.11
CA ILE A 194 -0.57 -8.47 14.66
C ILE A 194 -1.97 -8.83 14.13
N ALA A 195 -2.54 -9.95 14.56
CA ALA A 195 -3.89 -10.35 14.17
C ALA A 195 -4.96 -9.35 14.65
N ILE A 196 -4.90 -8.96 15.93
CA ILE A 196 -5.79 -7.94 16.51
C ILE A 196 -5.73 -6.64 15.70
N THR A 197 -4.51 -6.16 15.42
CA THR A 197 -4.29 -4.96 14.60
C THR A 197 -4.99 -5.07 13.24
N GLY A 198 -4.85 -6.21 12.56
CA GLY A 198 -5.46 -6.41 11.25
C GLY A 198 -6.98 -6.46 11.29
N TYR A 199 -7.58 -7.15 12.27
CA TYR A 199 -9.04 -7.15 12.42
C TYR A 199 -9.59 -5.74 12.71
N GLU A 200 -8.95 -4.97 13.59
CA GLU A 200 -9.34 -3.58 13.88
C GLU A 200 -9.28 -2.68 12.63
N ILE A 201 -8.27 -2.88 11.79
CA ILE A 201 -8.15 -2.18 10.50
C ILE A 201 -9.27 -2.61 9.55
N ALA A 202 -9.51 -3.91 9.39
CA ALA A 202 -10.55 -4.42 8.49
C ALA A 202 -11.95 -3.92 8.88
N LEU A 203 -12.23 -3.77 10.18
CA LEU A 203 -13.48 -3.22 10.70
C LEU A 203 -13.72 -1.73 10.37
N ARG A 204 -12.71 -1.01 9.88
CA ARG A 204 -12.90 0.34 9.31
C ARG A 204 -13.52 0.30 7.91
N VAL A 205 -13.42 -0.84 7.22
CA VAL A 205 -14.01 -1.05 5.89
C VAL A 205 -15.28 -1.88 6.01
N PHE A 206 -15.22 -3.00 6.72
CA PHE A 206 -16.36 -3.85 6.99
C PHE A 206 -17.20 -3.24 8.09
N THR A 207 -18.10 -2.32 7.76
CA THR A 207 -19.08 -1.79 8.72
C THR A 207 -20.35 -2.63 8.74
N PHE A 208 -21.15 -2.50 9.79
CA PHE A 208 -22.43 -3.21 9.91
C PHE A 208 -23.39 -2.85 8.76
N GLU A 209 -23.39 -1.58 8.33
CA GLU A 209 -24.28 -1.06 7.30
C GLU A 209 -23.89 -1.53 5.89
N ALA A 210 -22.58 -1.58 5.60
CA ALA A 210 -22.07 -1.91 4.27
C ALA A 210 -21.84 -3.41 4.09
N PHE A 211 -21.36 -4.10 5.12
CA PHE A 211 -20.92 -5.50 5.05
C PHE A 211 -21.27 -6.28 6.33
N PRO A 212 -22.56 -6.42 6.69
CA PRO A 212 -22.97 -6.95 8.00
C PRO A 212 -22.39 -8.32 8.34
N GLN A 213 -22.30 -9.23 7.35
CA GLN A 213 -21.75 -10.56 7.55
C GLN A 213 -20.22 -10.53 7.78
N LYS A 214 -19.49 -9.76 6.97
CA LYS A 214 -18.03 -9.62 7.11
C LYS A 214 -17.67 -8.90 8.41
N TRP A 215 -18.44 -7.88 8.79
CA TRP A 215 -18.29 -7.18 10.08
C TRP A 215 -18.48 -8.16 11.24
N ALA A 216 -19.58 -8.93 11.26
CA ALA A 216 -19.85 -9.87 12.35
C ALA A 216 -18.78 -10.97 12.47
N MET A 217 -18.34 -11.52 11.33
CA MET A 217 -17.25 -12.49 11.30
C MET A 217 -15.93 -11.89 11.82
N THR A 218 -15.58 -10.68 11.39
CA THR A 218 -14.35 -10.01 11.82
C THR A 218 -14.40 -9.64 13.31
N GLN A 219 -15.55 -9.20 13.82
CA GLN A 219 -15.76 -8.97 15.26
C GLN A 219 -15.59 -10.25 16.08
N ASN A 220 -16.12 -11.39 15.59
CA ASN A 220 -15.94 -12.67 16.27
C ASN A 220 -14.48 -13.11 16.29
N ASN A 221 -13.75 -12.94 15.18
CA ASN A 221 -12.32 -13.27 15.12
C ASN A 221 -11.50 -12.34 16.02
N LEU A 222 -11.83 -11.05 16.07
CA LEU A 222 -11.22 -10.10 16.99
C LEU A 222 -11.47 -10.47 18.46
N ALA A 223 -12.70 -10.85 18.81
CA ALA A 223 -13.04 -11.32 20.15
C ALA A 223 -12.25 -12.58 20.52
N ALA A 224 -12.14 -13.55 19.60
CA ALA A 224 -11.33 -14.74 19.80
C ALA A 224 -9.84 -14.41 20.01
N ALA A 225 -9.28 -13.50 19.21
CA ALA A 225 -7.89 -13.07 19.38
C ALA A 225 -7.65 -12.35 20.72
N TYR A 226 -8.62 -11.57 21.20
CA TYR A 226 -8.55 -10.96 22.54
C TYR A 226 -8.63 -12.00 23.67
N LEU A 227 -9.40 -13.08 23.51
CA LEU A 227 -9.44 -14.18 24.49
C LEU A 227 -8.11 -14.93 24.57
N GLU A 228 -7.44 -15.12 23.44
CA GLU A 228 -6.15 -15.81 23.33
C GLU A 228 -4.94 -14.86 23.56
N ARG A 229 -5.18 -13.58 23.86
CA ARG A 229 -4.14 -12.56 24.00
C ARG A 229 -3.31 -12.80 25.27
N ILE A 230 -2.02 -13.06 25.08
CA ILE A 230 -1.08 -13.37 26.18
C ILE A 230 -0.51 -12.09 26.83
N ARG A 231 -0.47 -10.96 26.12
CA ARG A 231 -0.02 -9.67 26.68
C ARG A 231 -1.17 -8.98 27.41
N GLY A 232 -1.08 -8.94 28.73
CA GLY A 232 -1.94 -8.16 29.61
C GLY A 232 -1.13 -7.56 30.76
N ASP A 233 -0.88 -6.26 30.66
CA ASP A 233 -0.91 -5.32 31.78
C ASP A 233 -2.12 -4.40 31.53
#